data_AF-A0A1V6ER00-F1
#
_entry.id   AF-A0A1V6ER00-F1
#
_cell.length_a   1.000
_cell.length_b   1.000
_cell.length_c   1.000
_cell.angle_alpha   90.00
_cell.angle_beta   90.00
_cell.angle_gamma   90.00
#
_symmetry.space_group_name_H-M   'P 1'
#
loop_
_entity.id
_entity.type
_entity.pdbx_description
1 polymer ?
#
loop_
_entity_poly.entity_id
_entity_poly.type
_entity_poly.pdbx_seq_one_letter_code
_entity_poly.pdbx_strand_id
1 'polypeptide(L)'
;MVLHSDYCPQLLNDCSEKLALLRACGADHTRLVRFDKQLARMSAFEFMNQVLKKEWNVACLLAGYDHRFGKNKEEDFDDYRRYGDVLGIEVLKAGPALLPDSSRAISSSYIREALLKGEIMKANAALGYDYTIKGRVGGGYGVGRKLGFPTANIIPSDPHKLIPLPASYIVLAEVENRLYPGMLNIGQRPTLQNGCQRSIEVHLIDFSGDLYDKEITVHFKKHLRPEKRFPSTEELSNQLKLDREAVLRFFKQ
;
A
#
# COMPACT_ATOMS: atom_id res chain seq x y z
N MET A 1 -16.62 -5.25 -4.95
CA MET A 1 -17.26 -3.92 -5.05
C MET A 1 -18.36 -3.90 -3.99
N VAL A 2 -18.22 -3.08 -2.94
CA VAL A 2 -19.35 -2.78 -2.05
C VAL A 2 -20.46 -2.27 -2.96
N LEU A 3 -21.65 -2.84 -2.85
CA LEU A 3 -22.78 -2.51 -3.72
C LEU A 3 -23.01 -0.99 -3.64
N HIS A 4 -22.65 -0.28 -4.71
CA HIS A 4 -22.78 1.17 -4.86
C HIS A 4 -22.09 2.03 -3.79
N SER A 5 -20.76 2.15 -3.87
CA SER A 5 -20.07 3.32 -3.31
C SER A 5 -19.36 4.10 -4.42
N ASP A 6 -19.73 5.36 -4.61
CA ASP A 6 -19.01 6.31 -5.48
C ASP A 6 -17.56 6.51 -5.02
N TYR A 7 -17.28 6.14 -3.76
CA TYR A 7 -15.96 6.13 -3.17
C TYR A 7 -15.34 4.73 -3.21
N CYS A 8 -14.29 4.56 -4.00
CA CYS A 8 -13.39 3.42 -3.93
C CYS A 8 -12.04 3.90 -3.38
N PRO A 9 -11.67 3.57 -2.12
CA PRO A 9 -10.40 4.04 -1.57
C PRO A 9 -9.23 3.41 -2.34
N GLN A 10 -8.17 4.18 -2.54
CA GLN A 10 -6.93 3.64 -3.11
C GLN A 10 -6.39 2.50 -2.25
N LEU A 11 -5.88 1.47 -2.91
CA LEU A 11 -5.38 0.27 -2.26
C LEU A 11 -3.99 0.52 -1.68
N LEU A 12 -3.81 0.22 -0.40
CA LEU A 12 -2.48 0.15 0.21
C LEU A 12 -1.74 -1.12 -0.26
N ASN A 13 -2.48 -2.21 -0.41
CA ASN A 13 -1.99 -3.49 -0.91
C ASN A 13 -2.99 -4.00 -1.93
N ASP A 14 -2.49 -4.54 -3.04
CA ASP A 14 -3.30 -5.34 -3.94
C ASP A 14 -3.68 -6.68 -3.27
N CYS A 15 -4.51 -7.48 -3.94
CA CYS A 15 -4.98 -8.73 -3.36
C CYS A 15 -3.84 -9.73 -3.12
N SER A 16 -2.84 -9.78 -3.99
CA SER A 16 -1.71 -10.71 -3.88
C SER A 16 -0.79 -10.33 -2.73
N GLU A 17 -0.50 -9.03 -2.57
CA GLU A 17 0.27 -8.48 -1.47
C GLU A 17 -0.44 -8.75 -0.13
N LYS A 18 -1.75 -8.54 -0.07
CA LYS A 18 -2.54 -8.80 1.15
C LYS A 18 -2.51 -10.28 1.55
N LEU A 19 -2.61 -11.19 0.59
CA LEU A 19 -2.51 -12.64 0.84
C LEU A 19 -1.12 -13.02 1.35
N ALA A 20 -0.06 -12.46 0.77
CA ALA A 20 1.31 -12.70 1.21
C ALA A 20 1.53 -12.20 2.66
N LEU A 21 1.03 -11.02 3.00
CA LEU A 21 1.12 -10.46 4.36
C LEU A 21 0.34 -11.30 5.38
N LEU A 22 -0.88 -11.71 5.07
CA LEU A 22 -1.67 -12.58 5.96
C LEU A 22 -0.96 -13.92 6.21
N ARG A 23 -0.37 -14.50 5.17
CA ARG A 23 0.44 -15.73 5.29
C ARG A 23 1.68 -15.50 6.16
N ALA A 24 2.38 -14.38 6.00
CA ALA A 24 3.54 -14.03 6.80
C ALA A 24 3.20 -13.84 8.29
N CYS A 25 1.96 -13.43 8.62
CA CYS A 25 1.45 -13.36 9.99
C CYS A 25 1.09 -14.74 10.59
N GLY A 26 1.29 -15.84 9.86
CA GLY A 26 1.02 -17.20 10.34
C GLY A 26 -0.41 -17.69 10.10
N ALA A 27 -1.18 -17.07 9.19
CA ALA A 27 -2.49 -17.58 8.82
C ALA A 27 -2.36 -18.88 7.99
N ASP A 28 -2.93 -19.99 8.48
CA ASP A 28 -2.97 -21.27 7.75
C ASP A 28 -3.88 -21.21 6.52
N HIS A 29 -5.00 -20.50 6.65
CA HIS A 29 -6.02 -20.37 5.61
C HIS A 29 -6.53 -18.94 5.51
N THR A 30 -6.74 -18.47 4.28
CA THR A 30 -7.40 -17.19 3.99
C THR A 30 -8.55 -17.42 3.02
N ARG A 31 -9.74 -16.93 3.37
CA ARG A 31 -10.93 -16.98 2.49
C ARG A 31 -11.20 -15.59 1.92
N LEU A 32 -11.18 -15.47 0.60
CA LEU A 32 -11.63 -14.26 -0.10
C LEU A 32 -13.15 -14.31 -0.25
N VAL A 33 -13.86 -13.58 0.60
CA VAL A 33 -15.32 -13.53 0.58
C VAL A 33 -15.77 -12.46 -0.41
N ARG A 34 -16.51 -12.86 -1.45
CA ARG A 34 -17.11 -11.92 -2.39
C ARG A 34 -18.31 -11.26 -1.73
N PHE A 35 -18.28 -9.93 -1.63
CA PHE A 35 -19.45 -9.17 -1.17
C PHE A 35 -20.47 -9.02 -2.30
N ASP A 36 -21.45 -9.90 -2.34
CA ASP A 36 -22.54 -9.89 -3.31
C ASP A 36 -23.89 -9.50 -2.66
N LYS A 37 -24.96 -9.50 -3.47
CA LYS A 37 -26.31 -9.13 -3.00
C LYS A 37 -26.86 -10.12 -1.97
N GLN A 38 -26.44 -11.37 -1.99
CA GLN A 38 -26.87 -12.37 -1.02
C GLN A 38 -26.25 -12.07 0.33
N LEU A 39 -24.92 -11.92 0.37
CA LEU A 39 -24.18 -11.60 1.59
C LEU A 39 -24.62 -10.24 2.18
N ALA A 40 -24.86 -9.23 1.33
CA ALA A 40 -25.29 -7.91 1.77
C ALA A 40 -26.70 -7.89 2.41
N ARG A 41 -27.51 -8.92 2.18
CA ARG A 41 -28.87 -9.04 2.74
C ARG A 41 -28.92 -9.85 4.03
N MET A 42 -27.87 -10.60 4.36
CA MET A 42 -27.82 -11.40 5.58
C MET A 42 -27.73 -10.48 6.79
N SER A 43 -28.59 -10.70 7.79
CA SER A 43 -28.37 -10.22 9.15
C SER A 43 -27.06 -10.76 9.72
N ALA A 44 -26.55 -10.15 10.79
CA ALA A 44 -25.36 -10.65 11.47
C ALA A 44 -25.58 -12.08 12.00
N PHE A 45 -26.76 -12.38 12.54
CA PHE A 45 -27.10 -13.72 12.99
C PHE A 45 -27.10 -14.75 11.85
N GLU A 46 -27.71 -14.44 10.71
CA GLU A 46 -27.69 -15.33 9.54
C GLU A 46 -26.27 -15.58 9.05
N PHE A 47 -25.43 -14.54 8.99
CA PHE A 47 -24.03 -14.69 8.61
C PHE A 47 -23.25 -15.57 9.61
N MET A 48 -23.40 -15.35 10.91
CA MET A 48 -22.75 -16.17 11.93
C MET A 48 -23.24 -17.62 11.90
N ASN A 49 -24.54 -17.86 11.71
CA ASN A 49 -25.10 -19.21 11.71
C ASN A 49 -24.79 -19.97 10.41
N GLN A 50 -25.07 -19.37 9.26
CA GLN A 50 -24.95 -20.06 7.97
C GLN A 50 -23.49 -20.14 7.53
N VAL A 51 -22.77 -19.02 7.57
CA VAL A 51 -21.41 -18.96 7.03
C VAL A 51 -20.38 -19.36 8.09
N LEU A 52 -20.34 -18.68 9.22
CA LEU A 52 -19.30 -18.93 10.22
C LEU A 52 -19.47 -20.30 10.89
N LYS A 53 -20.67 -20.63 11.39
CA LYS A 53 -20.91 -21.89 12.10
C LYS A 53 -21.04 -23.08 11.18
N LYS A 54 -22.00 -23.06 10.24
CA LYS A 54 -22.34 -24.24 9.43
C LYS A 54 -21.33 -24.52 8.32
N GLU A 55 -20.91 -23.50 7.56
CA GLU A 55 -19.97 -23.71 6.45
C GLU A 55 -18.51 -23.78 6.90
N TRP A 56 -18.09 -22.90 7.81
CA TRP A 56 -16.66 -22.79 8.18
C TRP A 56 -16.32 -23.40 9.54
N ASN A 57 -17.32 -23.87 10.29
CA ASN A 57 -17.14 -24.48 11.61
C ASN A 57 -16.30 -23.62 12.57
N VAL A 58 -16.54 -22.31 12.58
CA VAL A 58 -15.87 -21.37 13.46
C VAL A 58 -16.27 -21.66 14.91
N ALA A 59 -15.26 -21.86 15.77
CA ALA A 59 -15.44 -22.01 17.22
C ALA A 59 -15.16 -20.71 17.98
N CYS A 60 -14.28 -19.85 17.45
CA CYS A 60 -13.94 -18.55 18.04
C CYS A 60 -13.84 -17.50 16.93
N LEU A 61 -14.49 -16.35 17.15
CA LEU A 61 -14.47 -15.17 16.30
C LEU A 61 -13.76 -14.03 17.02
N LEU A 62 -12.56 -13.68 16.56
CA LEU A 62 -11.85 -12.47 16.99
C LEU A 62 -12.16 -11.32 16.02
N ALA A 63 -12.76 -10.24 16.50
CA ALA A 63 -13.12 -9.08 15.70
C ALA A 63 -12.50 -7.79 16.25
N GLY A 64 -12.06 -6.90 15.36
CA GLY A 64 -11.58 -5.56 15.72
C GLY A 64 -12.66 -4.70 16.37
N TYR A 65 -12.26 -3.73 17.18
CA TYR A 65 -13.17 -2.85 17.93
C TYR A 65 -14.17 -2.07 17.04
N ASP A 66 -13.77 -1.75 15.81
CA ASP A 66 -14.52 -1.03 14.79
C ASP A 66 -15.17 -1.96 13.74
N HIS A 67 -15.06 -3.27 13.93
CA HIS A 67 -15.61 -4.24 13.00
C HIS A 67 -17.14 -4.27 13.05
N ARG A 68 -17.76 -4.34 11.87
CA ARG A 68 -19.20 -4.51 11.69
C ARG A 68 -19.49 -5.40 10.47
N PHE A 69 -20.40 -6.34 10.62
CA PHE A 69 -21.01 -7.12 9.56
C PHE A 69 -22.51 -7.30 9.84
N GLY A 70 -23.23 -7.82 8.85
CA GLY A 70 -24.69 -7.85 8.86
C GLY A 70 -25.29 -6.74 8.01
N LYS A 71 -26.52 -6.97 7.58
CA LYS A 71 -27.31 -6.06 6.76
C LYS A 71 -27.37 -4.70 7.43
N ASN A 72 -27.09 -3.64 6.67
CA ASN A 72 -27.08 -2.25 7.12
C ASN A 72 -26.16 -1.92 8.32
N LYS A 73 -25.36 -2.89 8.83
CA LYS A 73 -24.55 -2.75 10.04
C LYS A 73 -25.38 -2.32 11.25
N GLU A 74 -26.61 -2.84 11.37
CA GLU A 74 -27.54 -2.52 12.45
C GLU A 74 -27.14 -3.19 13.77
N GLU A 75 -26.51 -4.37 13.70
CA GLU A 75 -26.06 -5.12 14.87
C GLU A 75 -24.63 -4.76 15.30
N ASP A 76 -24.38 -4.81 16.60
CA ASP A 76 -23.10 -4.48 17.20
C ASP A 76 -22.39 -5.67 17.86
N PHE A 77 -21.32 -5.39 18.61
CA PHE A 77 -20.51 -6.43 19.23
C PHE A 77 -21.27 -7.21 20.31
N ASP A 78 -22.17 -6.56 21.05
CA ASP A 78 -22.95 -7.23 22.10
C ASP A 78 -23.98 -8.16 21.46
N ASP A 79 -24.55 -7.79 20.32
CA ASP A 79 -25.34 -8.71 19.50
C ASP A 79 -24.54 -9.93 19.07
N TYR A 80 -23.31 -9.73 18.57
CA TYR A 80 -22.46 -10.84 18.14
C TYR A 80 -22.16 -11.82 19.29
N ARG A 81 -21.92 -11.31 20.51
CA ARG A 81 -21.74 -12.17 21.69
C ARG A 81 -22.98 -13.02 21.99
N ARG A 82 -24.16 -12.39 22.03
CA ARG A 82 -25.43 -13.11 22.27
C ARG A 82 -25.67 -14.20 21.22
N TYR A 83 -25.38 -13.91 19.96
CA TYR A 83 -25.49 -14.89 18.88
C TYR A 83 -24.45 -16.00 19.03
N GLY A 84 -23.22 -15.65 19.43
CA GLY A 84 -22.16 -16.59 19.73
C GLY A 84 -22.54 -17.59 20.83
N ASP A 85 -23.15 -17.11 21.91
CA ASP A 85 -23.62 -17.96 23.02
C ASP A 85 -24.63 -19.02 22.55
N VAL A 86 -25.55 -18.64 21.65
CA VAL A 86 -26.54 -19.55 21.06
C VAL A 86 -25.91 -20.53 20.06
N LEU A 87 -24.92 -20.07 19.28
CA LEU A 87 -24.31 -20.85 18.20
C LEU A 87 -23.09 -21.67 18.65
N GLY A 88 -22.67 -21.52 19.90
CA GLY A 88 -21.41 -22.07 20.40
C GLY A 88 -20.20 -21.52 19.62
N ILE A 89 -20.14 -20.20 19.48
CA ILE A 89 -19.00 -19.43 18.96
C ILE A 89 -18.55 -18.47 20.06
N GLU A 90 -17.30 -18.60 20.51
CA GLU A 90 -16.69 -17.62 21.40
C GLU A 90 -16.41 -16.33 20.63
N VAL A 91 -16.91 -15.18 21.09
CA VAL A 91 -16.72 -13.89 20.39
C VAL A 91 -15.83 -12.97 21.21
N LEU A 92 -14.65 -12.66 20.66
CA LEU A 92 -13.60 -11.86 21.29
C LEU A 92 -13.43 -10.50 20.58
N LYS A 93 -13.25 -9.44 21.37
CA LYS A 93 -13.01 -8.09 20.85
C LYS A 93 -11.54 -7.75 20.95
N ALA A 94 -10.89 -7.49 19.82
CA ALA A 94 -9.57 -6.90 19.79
C ALA A 94 -9.66 -5.37 19.96
N GLY A 95 -8.81 -4.82 20.84
CA GLY A 95 -8.65 -3.38 20.99
C GLY A 95 -7.95 -2.72 19.80
N PRO A 96 -7.90 -1.38 19.73
CA PRO A 96 -7.14 -0.68 18.70
C PRO A 96 -5.64 -0.96 18.83
N ALA A 97 -4.97 -1.18 17.70
CA ALA A 97 -3.52 -1.09 17.63
C ALA A 97 -3.11 0.39 17.66
N LEU A 98 -2.15 0.76 18.49
CA LEU A 98 -1.65 2.13 18.62
C LEU A 98 -0.26 2.25 17.99
N LEU A 99 0.05 3.45 17.49
CA LEU A 99 1.41 3.79 17.08
C LEU A 99 2.37 3.69 18.28
N PRO A 100 3.64 3.29 18.06
CA PRO A 100 4.67 3.37 19.10
C PRO A 100 4.74 4.78 19.68
N ASP A 101 4.80 4.89 21.00
CA ASP A 101 4.90 6.14 21.76
C ASP A 101 3.78 7.17 21.46
N SER A 102 2.60 6.72 21.04
CA SER A 102 1.47 7.59 20.70
C SER A 102 0.13 6.99 21.11
N SER A 103 -0.84 7.86 21.42
CA SER A 103 -2.25 7.47 21.63
C SER A 103 -3.04 7.31 20.33
N ARG A 104 -2.41 7.53 19.17
CA ARG A 104 -3.09 7.46 17.87
C ARG A 104 -3.28 6.00 17.42
N ALA A 105 -4.53 5.63 17.16
CA ALA A 105 -4.87 4.34 16.58
C ALA A 105 -4.36 4.21 15.12
N ILE A 106 -3.79 3.05 14.81
CA ILE A 106 -3.39 2.66 13.46
C ILE A 106 -4.64 2.32 12.66
N SER A 107 -4.79 2.95 11.50
CA SER A 107 -5.88 2.68 10.57
C SER A 107 -5.43 2.86 9.12
N SER A 108 -6.13 2.21 8.18
CA SER A 108 -5.84 2.40 6.76
C SER A 108 -6.03 3.86 6.33
N SER A 109 -6.98 4.60 6.91
CA SER A 109 -7.18 6.02 6.63
C SER A 109 -5.96 6.86 7.02
N TYR A 110 -5.41 6.61 8.21
CA TYR A 110 -4.19 7.28 8.66
C TYR A 110 -2.99 6.98 7.75
N ILE A 111 -2.78 5.71 7.38
CA ILE A 111 -1.65 5.32 6.52
C ILE A 111 -1.76 6.00 5.15
N ARG A 112 -2.96 6.02 4.55
CA ARG A 112 -3.18 6.73 3.28
C ARG A 112 -2.90 8.23 3.41
N GLU A 113 -3.35 8.86 4.49
CA GLU A 113 -3.09 10.28 4.77
C GLU A 113 -1.58 10.55 4.86
N ALA A 114 -0.84 9.73 5.62
CA ALA A 114 0.61 9.86 5.76
C ALA A 114 1.34 9.75 4.40
N LEU A 115 0.98 8.75 3.58
CA LEU A 115 1.56 8.56 2.24
C LEU A 115 1.24 9.73 1.30
N LEU A 116 0.01 10.25 1.35
CA LEU A 116 -0.43 11.42 0.56
C LEU A 116 0.23 12.73 1.03
N LYS A 117 0.76 12.79 2.24
CA LYS A 117 1.57 13.90 2.77
C LYS A 117 3.09 13.67 2.62
N GLY A 118 3.52 12.55 2.02
CA GLY A 118 4.93 12.20 1.89
C GLY A 118 5.60 11.76 3.21
N GLU A 119 4.81 11.49 4.26
CA GLU A 119 5.31 11.06 5.57
C GLU A 119 5.64 9.55 5.60
N ILE A 120 6.54 9.11 4.71
CA ILE A 120 6.87 7.69 4.48
C ILE A 120 7.23 6.94 5.76
N MET A 121 8.09 7.52 6.60
CA MET A 121 8.54 6.86 7.84
C MET A 121 7.39 6.62 8.82
N LYS A 122 6.42 7.55 8.90
CA LYS A 122 5.22 7.38 9.74
C LYS A 122 4.31 6.29 9.16
N ALA A 123 4.13 6.26 7.84
CA ALA A 123 3.36 5.22 7.17
C ALA A 123 3.99 3.83 7.40
N ASN A 124 5.30 3.69 7.25
CA ASN A 124 6.01 2.43 7.45
C ASN A 124 5.94 1.97 8.92
N ALA A 125 6.09 2.89 9.88
CA ALA A 125 5.93 2.57 11.30
C ALA A 125 4.52 2.05 11.63
N ALA A 126 3.48 2.61 10.99
CA ALA A 126 2.10 2.16 11.14
C ALA A 126 1.83 0.81 10.45
N LEU A 127 2.51 0.54 9.32
CA LEU A 127 2.38 -0.70 8.56
C LEU A 127 3.15 -1.86 9.19
N GLY A 128 4.27 -1.58 9.86
CA GLY A 128 5.23 -2.59 10.31
C GLY A 128 6.16 -3.09 9.20
N TYR A 129 6.10 -2.50 8.00
CA TYR A 129 6.94 -2.80 6.85
C TYR A 129 7.07 -1.59 5.93
N ASP A 130 8.02 -1.61 5.00
CA ASP A 130 8.18 -0.53 4.02
C ASP A 130 7.05 -0.55 3.00
N TYR A 131 6.38 0.58 2.81
CA TYR A 131 5.38 0.70 1.74
C TYR A 131 6.01 0.40 0.37
N THR A 132 5.36 -0.44 -0.42
CA THR A 132 5.87 -0.89 -1.71
C THR A 132 5.02 -0.42 -2.88
N ILE A 133 5.67 -0.25 -4.03
CA ILE A 133 5.01 -0.27 -5.34
C ILE A 133 5.68 -1.36 -6.17
N LYS A 134 4.90 -2.38 -6.54
CA LYS A 134 5.29 -3.38 -7.53
C LYS A 134 4.79 -2.97 -8.91
N GLY A 135 5.60 -3.16 -9.93
CA GLY A 135 5.24 -2.82 -11.30
C GLY A 135 6.18 -3.39 -12.35
N ARG A 136 5.89 -3.07 -13.61
CA ARG A 136 6.78 -3.34 -14.75
C ARG A 136 7.47 -2.06 -15.18
N VAL A 137 8.72 -2.18 -15.60
CA VAL A 137 9.45 -1.07 -16.21
C VAL A 137 8.97 -0.84 -17.64
N GLY A 138 8.39 0.34 -17.89
CA GLY A 138 7.95 0.78 -19.20
C GLY A 138 8.92 1.76 -19.87
N GLY A 139 8.56 2.14 -21.11
CA GLY A 139 9.32 3.13 -21.89
C GLY A 139 9.23 4.54 -21.31
N GLY A 140 10.34 5.28 -21.35
CA GLY A 140 10.44 6.66 -20.89
C GLY A 140 11.17 7.55 -21.89
N TYR A 141 11.17 8.86 -21.63
CA TYR A 141 11.82 9.87 -22.49
C TYR A 141 13.35 9.85 -22.43
N GLY A 142 13.94 9.09 -21.51
CA GLY A 142 15.39 8.89 -21.43
C GLY A 142 16.21 10.14 -21.09
N VAL A 143 15.58 11.20 -20.54
CA VAL A 143 16.26 12.47 -20.21
C VAL A 143 17.39 12.24 -19.22
N GLY A 144 17.15 11.47 -18.16
CA GLY A 144 18.16 11.15 -17.15
C GLY A 144 19.38 10.42 -17.73
N ARG A 145 19.21 9.61 -18.78
CA ARG A 145 20.30 8.88 -19.45
C ARG A 145 21.36 9.84 -19.99
N LYS A 146 20.95 10.99 -20.55
CA LYS A 146 21.87 12.02 -21.08
C LYS A 146 22.65 12.74 -19.98
N LEU A 147 22.18 12.69 -18.73
CA LEU A 147 22.77 13.36 -17.57
C LEU A 147 23.60 12.40 -16.69
N GLY A 148 23.75 11.13 -17.10
CA GLY A 148 24.42 10.10 -16.29
C GLY A 148 23.53 9.45 -15.22
N PHE A 149 22.22 9.73 -15.23
CA PHE A 149 21.23 9.21 -14.29
C PHE A 149 20.12 8.47 -15.05
N PRO A 150 20.40 7.30 -15.67
CA PRO A 150 19.37 6.54 -16.38
C PRO A 150 18.19 6.21 -15.44
N THR A 151 16.98 6.60 -15.84
CA THR A 151 15.74 6.33 -15.09
C THR A 151 14.87 5.31 -15.81
N ALA A 152 14.21 4.47 -15.02
CA ALA A 152 13.17 3.53 -15.43
C ALA A 152 11.80 4.05 -15.00
N ASN A 153 10.82 4.01 -15.90
CA ASN A 153 9.43 4.36 -15.57
C ASN A 153 8.73 3.11 -15.03
N ILE A 154 8.16 3.18 -13.83
CA ILE A 154 7.43 2.09 -13.22
C ILE A 154 5.94 2.26 -13.53
N ILE A 155 5.35 1.24 -14.15
CA ILE A 155 3.90 1.11 -14.31
C ILE A 155 3.41 0.16 -13.21
N PRO A 156 2.66 0.65 -12.20
CA PRO A 156 2.14 -0.18 -11.12
C PRO A 156 1.33 -1.36 -11.64
N SER A 157 1.48 -2.53 -11.00
CA SER A 157 0.73 -3.73 -11.39
C SER A 157 -0.77 -3.61 -11.16
N ASP A 158 -1.19 -2.79 -10.19
CA ASP A 158 -2.60 -2.50 -9.90
C ASP A 158 -2.86 -0.98 -10.08
N PRO A 159 -3.80 -0.57 -10.95
CA PRO A 159 -4.11 0.84 -11.19
C PRO A 159 -4.76 1.54 -10.00
N HIS A 160 -5.28 0.80 -9.03
CA HIS A 160 -5.88 1.33 -7.80
C HIS A 160 -4.88 1.46 -6.65
N LYS A 161 -3.63 1.01 -6.82
CA LYS A 161 -2.57 1.16 -5.83
C LYS A 161 -2.37 2.64 -5.47
N LEU A 162 -2.26 2.95 -4.19
CA LEU A 162 -2.01 4.31 -3.73
C LEU A 162 -0.59 4.71 -4.13
N ILE A 163 -0.49 5.81 -4.86
CA ILE A 163 0.79 6.45 -5.18
C ILE A 163 1.04 7.55 -4.14
N PRO A 164 2.22 7.60 -3.48
CA PRO A 164 2.55 8.67 -2.53
C PRO A 164 2.52 10.08 -3.16
N LEU A 165 2.70 11.11 -2.31
CA LEU A 165 2.80 12.51 -2.71
C LEU A 165 3.80 12.70 -3.89
N PRO A 166 3.53 13.57 -4.88
CA PRO A 166 4.54 13.96 -5.86
C PRO A 166 5.76 14.61 -5.19
N ALA A 167 6.88 13.91 -5.25
CA ALA A 167 8.13 14.25 -4.58
C ALA A 167 9.25 13.28 -5.01
N SER A 168 10.47 13.57 -4.58
CA SER A 168 11.59 12.63 -4.66
C SER A 168 11.73 11.85 -3.36
N TYR A 169 12.11 10.59 -3.46
CA TYR A 169 12.16 9.60 -2.38
C TYR A 169 13.45 8.79 -2.42
N ILE A 170 13.91 8.38 -1.25
CA ILE A 170 14.91 7.33 -1.07
C ILE A 170 14.15 6.01 -1.07
N VAL A 171 14.55 5.10 -1.95
CA VAL A 171 13.96 3.77 -2.07
C VAL A 171 15.02 2.69 -2.06
N LEU A 172 14.60 1.47 -1.74
CA LEU A 172 15.33 0.26 -2.06
C LEU A 172 14.55 -0.47 -3.16
N ALA A 173 15.18 -0.75 -4.29
CA ALA A 173 14.51 -1.41 -5.41
C ALA A 173 14.95 -2.87 -5.51
N GLU A 174 13.99 -3.77 -5.59
CA GLU A 174 14.18 -5.18 -5.85
C GLU A 174 13.98 -5.46 -7.34
N VAL A 175 15.04 -5.96 -7.98
CA VAL A 175 15.04 -6.41 -9.38
C VAL A 175 15.77 -7.74 -9.44
N GLU A 176 15.14 -8.77 -10.01
CA GLU A 176 15.75 -10.11 -10.16
C GLU A 176 16.33 -10.66 -8.83
N ASN A 177 15.57 -10.49 -7.74
CA ASN A 177 15.94 -10.89 -6.37
C ASN A 177 17.21 -10.19 -5.82
N ARG A 178 17.59 -9.04 -6.38
CA ARG A 178 18.69 -8.21 -5.88
C ARG A 178 18.16 -6.83 -5.47
N LEU A 179 18.72 -6.30 -4.39
CA LEU A 179 18.33 -5.02 -3.82
C LEU A 179 19.34 -3.94 -4.22
N TYR A 180 18.84 -2.83 -4.76
CA TYR A 180 19.63 -1.68 -5.18
C TYR A 180 19.11 -0.41 -4.49
N PRO A 181 19.97 0.40 -3.85
CA PRO A 181 19.60 1.75 -3.44
C PRO A 181 19.13 2.55 -4.65
N GLY A 182 18.05 3.31 -4.50
CA GLY A 182 17.49 4.08 -5.59
C GLY A 182 17.01 5.46 -5.15
N MET A 183 17.03 6.38 -6.11
CA MET A 183 16.27 7.63 -6.03
C MET A 183 15.02 7.48 -6.89
N LEU A 184 13.86 7.74 -6.31
CA LEU A 184 12.58 7.64 -7.00
C LEU A 184 11.93 9.01 -7.05
N ASN A 185 11.43 9.41 -8.22
CA ASN A 185 10.68 10.62 -8.42
C ASN A 185 9.24 10.31 -8.82
N ILE A 186 8.28 10.87 -8.08
CA ILE A 186 6.85 10.84 -8.44
C ILE A 186 6.50 12.24 -8.96
N GLY A 187 6.14 12.32 -10.24
CA GLY A 187 5.74 13.58 -10.88
C GLY A 187 4.25 13.61 -11.23
N GLN A 188 3.70 14.82 -11.39
CA GLN A 188 2.38 15.02 -11.99
C GLN A 188 2.51 15.37 -13.48
N ARG A 189 1.89 14.56 -14.35
CA ARG A 189 1.65 14.95 -15.74
C ARG A 189 0.23 15.51 -15.87
N PRO A 190 0.07 16.80 -16.21
CA PRO A 190 -1.21 17.28 -16.73
C PRO A 190 -1.39 16.67 -18.11
N THR A 191 -2.36 15.75 -18.28
CA THR A 191 -2.71 15.21 -19.61
C THR A 191 -3.94 15.92 -20.18
N LEU A 192 -3.91 16.18 -21.49
CA LEU A 192 -4.99 16.80 -22.27
C LEU A 192 -6.25 15.92 -22.42
N GLN A 193 -6.19 14.65 -22.03
CA GLN A 193 -7.33 13.73 -21.92
C GLN A 193 -7.59 13.43 -20.44
N ASN A 194 -8.55 14.14 -19.84
CA ASN A 194 -9.21 13.93 -18.54
C ASN A 194 -8.62 12.85 -17.60
N GLY A 195 -7.40 13.10 -17.12
CA GLY A 195 -6.73 12.26 -16.13
C GLY A 195 -5.44 12.92 -15.64
N CYS A 196 -4.98 12.54 -14.45
CA CYS A 196 -3.64 12.84 -13.97
C CYS A 196 -2.85 11.53 -13.98
N GLN A 197 -2.09 11.25 -15.05
CA GLN A 197 -1.12 10.14 -15.00
C GLN A 197 0.09 10.61 -14.16
N ARG A 198 0.25 9.99 -12.98
CA ARG A 198 1.46 10.18 -12.18
C ARG A 198 2.59 9.38 -12.82
N SER A 199 3.74 10.01 -13.06
CA SER A 199 4.95 9.30 -13.50
C SER A 199 5.74 8.85 -12.29
N ILE A 200 6.15 7.60 -12.27
CA ILE A 200 7.00 7.02 -11.21
C ILE A 200 8.32 6.65 -11.89
N GLU A 201 9.36 7.43 -11.63
CA GLU A 201 10.66 7.24 -12.26
C GLU A 201 11.69 6.86 -11.20
N VAL A 202 12.41 5.76 -11.41
CA VAL A 202 13.46 5.31 -10.49
C VAL A 202 14.82 5.30 -11.18
N HIS A 203 15.84 5.81 -10.51
CA HIS A 203 17.23 5.62 -10.87
C HIS A 203 17.89 4.71 -9.81
N LEU A 204 18.42 3.58 -10.26
CA LEU A 204 19.11 2.61 -9.42
C LEU A 204 20.60 2.95 -9.34
N ILE A 205 21.11 3.08 -8.13
CA ILE A 205 22.52 3.37 -7.88
C ILE A 205 23.32 2.08 -8.05
N ASP A 206 24.44 2.18 -8.75
CA ASP A 206 25.39 1.10 -9.04
C ASP A 206 24.75 -0.09 -9.79
N PHE A 207 23.62 0.13 -10.47
CA PHE A 207 23.02 -0.84 -11.38
C PHE A 207 23.56 -0.65 -12.81
N SER A 208 23.97 -1.75 -13.42
CA SER A 208 24.35 -1.83 -14.84
C SER A 208 23.50 -2.90 -15.54
N GLY A 209 22.79 -2.52 -16.59
CA GLY A 209 21.97 -3.45 -17.38
C GLY A 209 20.76 -2.76 -18.01
N ASP A 210 19.92 -3.57 -18.64
CA ASP A 210 18.61 -3.15 -19.11
C ASP A 210 17.53 -3.56 -18.10
N LEU A 211 16.64 -2.62 -17.78
CA LEU A 211 15.49 -2.83 -16.91
C LEU A 211 14.20 -2.96 -17.71
N TYR A 212 14.20 -2.70 -19.01
CA TYR A 212 13.00 -2.70 -19.83
C TYR A 212 12.24 -4.03 -19.73
N ASP A 213 10.92 -3.92 -19.58
CA ASP A 213 9.99 -5.04 -19.37
C ASP A 213 10.23 -5.92 -18.13
N LYS A 214 11.22 -5.60 -17.27
CA LYS A 214 11.42 -6.33 -16.01
C LYS A 214 10.39 -5.93 -14.95
N GLU A 215 10.06 -6.89 -14.09
CA GLU A 215 9.35 -6.59 -12.85
C GLU A 215 10.30 -5.93 -11.85
N ILE A 216 9.79 -4.94 -11.14
CA ILE A 216 10.50 -4.19 -10.11
C ILE A 216 9.56 -3.94 -8.93
N THR A 217 10.08 -4.10 -7.72
CA THR A 217 9.40 -3.69 -6.49
C THR A 217 10.22 -2.58 -5.84
N VAL A 218 9.63 -1.42 -5.60
CA VAL A 218 10.30 -0.32 -4.88
C VAL A 218 9.77 -0.19 -3.47
N HIS A 219 10.66 -0.29 -2.49
CA HIS A 219 10.39 -0.12 -1.07
C HIS A 219 10.71 1.32 -0.67
N PHE A 220 9.68 2.08 -0.28
CA PHE A 220 9.84 3.47 0.13
C PHE A 220 10.48 3.56 1.51
N LYS A 221 11.67 4.19 1.61
CA LYS A 221 12.39 4.35 2.88
C LYS A 221 12.16 5.71 3.50
N LYS A 222 12.28 6.77 2.70
CA LYS A 222 12.20 8.15 3.20
C LYS A 222 11.82 9.14 2.10
N HIS A 223 11.10 10.19 2.46
CA HIS A 223 10.94 11.36 1.61
C HIS A 223 12.26 12.13 1.53
N LEU A 224 12.74 12.38 0.30
CA LEU A 224 14.00 13.07 0.05
C LEU A 224 13.80 14.57 -0.05
N ARG A 225 12.92 15.02 -0.96
CA ARG A 225 12.59 16.43 -1.18
C ARG A 225 11.30 16.60 -1.97
N PRO A 226 10.63 17.77 -1.88
CA PRO A 226 9.51 18.09 -2.75
C PRO A 226 9.87 18.08 -4.24
N GLU A 227 8.85 17.95 -5.09
CA GLU A 227 9.01 18.12 -6.54
C GLU A 227 9.51 19.54 -6.83
N LYS A 228 10.53 19.64 -7.69
CA LYS A 228 11.15 20.90 -8.09
C LYS A 228 11.32 20.91 -9.61
N ARG A 229 10.90 22.00 -10.25
CA ARG A 229 11.21 22.28 -11.66
C ARG A 229 12.59 22.93 -11.73
N PHE A 230 13.40 22.48 -12.69
CA PHE A 230 14.73 23.03 -12.92
C PHE A 230 14.71 23.86 -14.21
N PRO A 231 15.26 25.09 -14.18
CA PRO A 231 15.31 25.97 -15.35
C PRO A 231 16.35 25.51 -16.38
N SER A 232 17.33 24.68 -15.99
CA SER A 232 18.37 24.14 -16.88
C SER A 232 18.69 22.68 -16.59
N THR A 233 19.27 21.99 -17.58
CA THR A 233 19.78 20.62 -17.44
C THR A 233 20.95 20.52 -16.47
N GLU A 234 21.75 21.58 -16.35
CA GLU A 234 22.88 21.67 -15.42
C GLU A 234 22.42 21.71 -13.96
N GLU A 235 21.40 22.53 -13.65
CA GLU A 235 20.81 22.58 -12.31
C GLU A 235 20.17 21.24 -11.93
N LEU A 236 19.49 20.59 -12.88
CA LEU A 236 18.95 19.24 -12.67
C LEU A 236 20.07 18.24 -12.37
N SER A 237 21.15 18.22 -13.16
CA SER A 237 22.28 17.32 -12.95
C SER A 237 22.92 17.52 -11.57
N ASN A 238 23.13 18.78 -11.16
CA ASN A 238 23.70 19.10 -9.86
C ASN A 238 22.79 18.64 -8.71
N GLN A 239 21.48 18.82 -8.83
CA GLN A 239 20.55 18.28 -7.83
C GLN A 239 20.58 16.76 -7.77
N LEU A 240 20.61 16.06 -8.91
CA LEU A 240 20.66 14.59 -8.94
C LEU A 240 21.91 14.03 -8.28
N LYS A 241 23.06 14.73 -8.37
CA LYS A 241 24.28 14.36 -7.63
C LYS A 241 24.09 14.48 -6.12
N LEU A 242 23.51 15.58 -5.63
CA LEU A 242 23.19 15.77 -4.22
C LEU A 242 22.20 14.71 -3.71
N ASP A 243 21.18 14.41 -4.52
CA ASP A 243 20.19 13.38 -4.23
C ASP A 243 20.87 11.99 -4.12
N ARG A 244 21.82 11.66 -5.01
CA ARG A 244 22.60 10.42 -4.95
C ARG A 244 23.42 10.32 -3.66
N GLU A 245 24.11 11.38 -3.29
CA GLU A 245 24.91 11.42 -2.07
C GLU A 245 24.05 11.25 -0.81
N ALA A 246 22.86 11.85 -0.78
CA ALA A 246 21.91 11.69 0.31
C ALA A 246 21.42 10.25 0.44
N VAL A 247 21.11 9.58 -0.68
CA VAL A 247 20.74 8.15 -0.71
C VAL A 247 21.89 7.29 -0.19
N LEU A 248 23.10 7.49 -0.70
CA LEU A 248 24.27 6.73 -0.27
C LEU A 248 24.58 6.92 1.21
N ARG A 249 24.39 8.13 1.75
CA ARG A 249 24.55 8.41 3.18
C ARG A 249 23.50 7.70 4.02
N PHE A 250 22.25 7.66 3.56
CA PHE A 250 21.15 7.00 4.25
C PHE A 250 21.39 5.49 4.43
N PHE A 251 21.96 4.81 3.43
CA PHE A 251 22.22 3.36 3.49
C PHE A 251 23.59 2.97 4.08
N LYS A 252 24.45 3.94 4.42
CA LYS A 252 25.71 3.71 5.13
C LYS A 252 25.58 3.79 6.66
N GLN A 253 24.45 4.28 7.15
CA GLN A 253 24.09 4.34 8.57
C GLN A 253 23.44 3.03 8.98
#